data_AF-G7KIS8-F1
#
_entry.id   AF-G7KIS8-F1
#
_cell.length_a   1.000
_cell.length_b   1.000
_cell.length_c   1.000
_cell.angle_alpha   90.00
_cell.angle_beta   90.00
_cell.angle_gamma   90.00
#
_symmetry.space_group_name_H-M   'P 1'
#
loop_
_entity.id
_entity.type
_entity.pdbx_description
1 polymer ?
#
loop_
_entity_poly.entity_id
_entity_poly.type
_entity_poly.pdbx_seq_one_letter_code
_entity_poly.pdbx_strand_id
1 'polypeptide(L)'
;MVVHNLPNSIDFPVTGGAYDFTKATTSLTNELITSSKKVTLLRHGLSTWNAESWIQGSSDLSVLTEVGVEQPEISKKALENIHFDQCLASPIPRAKQTTEITWQGREKPLVYIDSLKEISLSS
;
A
#
# COMPACT_ATOMS: atom_id res chain seq x y z
N MET A 1 -2.76 -2.16 1.05
CA MET A 1 -4.05 -1.47 1.18
C MET A 1 -4.84 -2.14 2.29
N VAL A 2 -5.10 -1.43 3.38
CA VAL A 2 -5.73 -1.99 4.58
C VAL A 2 -6.90 -1.11 5.03
N VAL A 3 -8.09 -1.67 5.24
CA VAL A 3 -9.37 -0.91 5.37
C VAL A 3 -9.93 -0.96 6.80
N HIS A 4 -10.47 0.17 7.31
CA HIS A 4 -11.13 0.26 8.64
C HIS A 4 -12.14 1.43 8.78
N ASN A 5 -12.92 1.45 9.87
CA ASN A 5 -13.83 2.55 10.28
C ASN A 5 -13.16 3.53 11.27
N LEU A 6 -13.53 4.82 11.26
CA LEU A 6 -12.89 5.87 12.08
C LEU A 6 -13.87 6.80 12.84
N PRO A 7 -13.43 7.36 13.99
CA PRO A 7 -13.76 8.70 14.49
C PRO A 7 -12.74 9.78 14.05
N ASN A 8 -13.11 11.05 14.23
CA ASN A 8 -12.61 12.22 13.50
C ASN A 8 -11.18 12.74 13.82
N SER A 9 -10.49 13.10 12.73
CA SER A 9 -9.44 14.12 12.49
C SER A 9 -8.10 14.12 13.23
N ILE A 10 -7.00 13.94 12.48
CA ILE A 10 -5.67 14.60 12.66
C ILE A 10 -4.97 14.72 11.28
N ASP A 11 -4.46 15.92 10.96
CA ASP A 11 -3.73 16.27 9.71
C ASP A 11 -2.22 15.96 9.76
N PHE A 12 -1.65 15.51 8.63
CA PHE A 12 -0.20 15.42 8.38
C PHE A 12 0.16 15.94 6.97
N PRO A 13 1.39 16.46 6.77
CA PRO A 13 1.78 17.11 5.51
C PRO A 13 2.10 16.09 4.42
N VAL A 14 1.53 16.28 3.22
CA VAL A 14 1.62 15.37 2.07
C VAL A 14 2.66 15.85 1.05
N THR A 15 3.64 15.01 0.73
CA THR A 15 4.55 15.16 -0.42
C THR A 15 4.13 14.20 -1.53
N GLY A 16 3.21 14.64 -2.38
CA GLY A 16 2.74 13.87 -3.53
C GLY A 16 1.60 14.59 -4.24
N GLY A 17 1.92 15.39 -5.25
CA GLY A 17 0.90 16.01 -6.10
C GLY A 17 0.30 14.98 -7.06
N ALA A 18 -1.02 14.81 -7.00
CA ALA A 18 -1.78 14.04 -7.99
C ALA A 18 -2.18 14.95 -9.15
N TYR A 19 -1.89 14.53 -10.39
CA TYR A 19 -2.37 15.17 -11.59
C TYR A 19 -3.79 14.67 -11.89
N ASP A 20 -4.77 15.58 -11.91
CA ASP A 20 -6.19 15.38 -12.24
C ASP A 20 -7.04 14.57 -11.22
N PHE A 21 -7.74 15.29 -10.35
CA PHE A 21 -8.67 14.74 -9.35
C PHE A 21 -10.03 14.31 -9.94
N THR A 22 -10.40 14.76 -11.15
CA THR A 22 -11.76 14.55 -11.66
C THR A 22 -12.02 13.12 -12.12
N LYS A 23 -11.00 12.42 -12.62
CA LYS A 23 -11.10 11.00 -12.98
C LYS A 23 -11.03 10.07 -11.76
N ALA A 24 -10.40 10.51 -10.67
CA ALA A 24 -10.24 9.72 -9.46
C ALA A 24 -11.55 9.54 -8.67
N THR A 25 -12.59 10.34 -8.94
CA THR A 25 -13.87 10.33 -8.22
C THR A 25 -15.04 9.73 -9.01
N THR A 26 -14.81 9.27 -10.25
CA THR A 26 -15.86 8.58 -11.02
C THR A 26 -16.11 7.23 -10.39
N SER A 27 -17.32 7.03 -9.85
CA SER A 27 -17.69 5.77 -9.24
C SER A 27 -17.65 4.63 -10.27
N LEU A 28 -16.95 3.55 -9.94
CA LEU A 28 -16.90 2.35 -10.79
C LEU A 28 -18.23 1.58 -10.77
N THR A 29 -19.08 1.87 -9.80
CA THR A 29 -20.42 1.31 -9.64
C THR A 29 -21.43 2.44 -9.44
N ASN A 30 -22.69 2.25 -9.84
CA ASN A 30 -23.76 3.20 -9.48
C ASN A 30 -24.29 2.97 -8.05
N GLU A 31 -23.55 2.24 -7.23
CA GLU A 31 -23.93 1.89 -5.85
C GLU A 31 -23.30 2.89 -4.88
N LEU A 32 -24.12 3.46 -4.00
CA LEU A 32 -23.65 4.34 -2.94
C LEU A 32 -22.99 3.51 -1.84
N ILE A 33 -21.82 3.96 -1.37
CA ILE A 33 -21.19 3.36 -0.21
C ILE A 33 -22.06 3.70 1.01
N THR A 34 -22.66 2.68 1.62
CA THR A 34 -23.64 2.82 2.71
C THR A 34 -23.04 3.32 4.04
N SER A 35 -21.71 3.29 4.16
CA SER A 35 -20.97 3.81 5.31
C SER A 35 -19.56 4.26 4.91
N SER A 36 -19.02 5.26 5.64
CA SER A 36 -17.65 5.72 5.42
C SER A 36 -16.64 4.56 5.49
N LYS A 37 -15.57 4.64 4.70
CA LYS A 37 -14.47 3.67 4.64
C LYS A 37 -13.17 4.45 4.80
N LYS A 38 -12.27 3.99 5.66
CA LYS A 38 -10.88 4.46 5.68
C LYS A 38 -10.01 3.46 4.96
N VAL A 39 -9.11 3.97 4.13
CA VAL A 39 -8.09 3.17 3.46
C VAL A 39 -6.72 3.63 3.96
N THR A 40 -5.93 2.70 4.47
CA THR A 40 -4.52 2.91 4.80
C THR A 40 -3.65 2.41 3.66
N LEU A 41 -2.87 3.32 3.09
CA LEU A 41 -1.91 3.03 2.04
C LEU A 41 -0.52 2.87 2.65
N LEU A 42 0.09 1.71 2.42
CA LEU A 42 1.45 1.40 2.82
C LEU A 42 2.26 1.18 1.55
N ARG A 43 3.29 2.00 1.34
CA ARG A 43 4.27 1.80 0.26
C ARG A 43 5.22 0.67 0.67
N HIS A 44 5.72 -0.08 -0.31
CA HIS A 44 6.76 -1.07 -0.07
C HIS A 44 8.02 -0.43 0.53
N GLY A 45 8.81 -1.21 1.27
CA GLY A 45 10.10 -0.77 1.81
C GLY A 45 11.11 -0.41 0.72
N LEU A 46 12.21 0.21 1.13
CA LEU A 46 13.29 0.63 0.24
C LEU A 46 13.81 -0.55 -0.60
N SER A 47 13.95 -0.34 -1.90
CA SER A 47 14.43 -1.35 -2.84
C SER A 47 15.76 -0.97 -3.48
N THR A 48 16.41 -1.94 -4.13
CA THR A 48 17.65 -1.76 -4.89
C THR A 48 17.53 -0.63 -5.92
N TRP A 49 16.43 -0.58 -6.67
CA TRP A 49 16.21 0.48 -7.66
C TRP A 49 15.91 1.84 -7.02
N ASN A 50 15.36 1.88 -5.80
CA ASN A 50 15.27 3.16 -5.08
C ASN A 50 16.67 3.67 -4.68
N ALA A 51 17.53 2.78 -4.19
CA ALA A 51 18.90 3.13 -3.81
C ALA A 51 19.71 3.61 -5.02
N GLU A 52 19.46 3.04 -6.20
CA GLU A 52 20.09 3.40 -7.47
C GLU A 52 19.40 4.56 -8.20
N SER A 53 18.33 5.14 -7.62
CA SER A 53 17.52 6.21 -8.23
C SER A 53 16.95 5.85 -9.61
N TRP A 54 16.68 4.58 -9.85
CA TRP A 54 16.00 4.10 -11.06
C TRP A 54 14.48 4.23 -10.94
N ILE A 55 13.83 4.50 -12.07
CA ILE A 55 12.38 4.55 -12.14
C ILE A 55 11.83 3.14 -11.93
N GLN A 56 10.85 3.00 -11.03
CA GLN A 56 10.20 1.73 -10.74
C GLN A 56 8.84 1.62 -11.42
N GLY A 57 8.59 0.45 -12.02
CA GLY A 57 7.28 0.07 -12.54
C GLY A 57 6.88 -1.33 -12.04
N SER A 58 6.03 -2.02 -12.79
CA SER A 58 5.57 -3.39 -12.48
C SER A 58 6.63 -4.50 -12.62
N SER A 59 7.91 -4.16 -12.81
CA SER A 59 9.00 -5.14 -12.92
C SER A 59 9.26 -5.83 -11.57
N ASP A 60 9.52 -7.13 -11.66
CA ASP A 60 9.85 -8.02 -10.54
C ASP A 60 11.36 -8.08 -10.24
N LEU A 61 12.19 -7.36 -11.02
CA LEU A 61 13.65 -7.38 -10.86
C LEU A 61 14.14 -6.62 -9.62
N SER A 62 13.32 -5.70 -9.10
CA SER A 62 13.68 -4.87 -7.94
C SER A 62 13.25 -5.54 -6.63
N VAL A 63 14.24 -5.86 -5.79
CA VAL A 63 14.09 -6.44 -4.45
C VAL A 63 14.31 -5.41 -3.34
N LEU A 64 13.81 -5.69 -2.13
CA LEU A 64 14.09 -4.87 -0.95
C LEU A 64 15.60 -4.87 -0.63
N THR A 65 16.11 -3.73 -0.17
CA THR A 65 17.46 -3.68 0.45
C THR A 65 17.39 -4.21 1.88
N GLU A 66 18.54 -4.45 2.52
CA GLU A 66 18.58 -4.82 3.94
C GLU A 66 17.82 -3.81 4.82
N VAL A 67 18.07 -2.52 4.61
CA VAL A 67 17.32 -1.43 5.27
C VAL A 67 15.82 -1.48 4.93
N GLY A 68 15.48 -1.81 3.68
CA GLY A 68 14.10 -1.94 3.23
C GLY A 68 13.33 -3.10 3.88
N VAL A 69 14.02 -4.14 4.33
CA VAL A 69 13.43 -5.28 5.06
C VAL A 69 13.10 -4.91 6.51
N GLU A 70 13.82 -3.97 7.12
CA GLU A 70 13.55 -3.51 8.49
C GLU A 70 12.35 -2.54 8.59
N GLN A 71 12.11 -1.75 7.55
CA GLN A 71 11.02 -0.77 7.51
C GLN A 71 9.60 -1.37 7.72
N PRO A 72 9.26 -2.53 7.15
CA PRO A 72 8.02 -3.23 7.43
C PRO A 72 7.79 -3.58 8.91
N GLU A 73 8.83 -3.84 9.69
CA GLU A 73 8.70 -4.13 11.15
C GLU A 73 8.36 -2.86 11.94
N ILE A 74 8.96 -1.72 11.56
CA ILE A 74 8.59 -0.41 12.12
C ILE A 74 7.11 -0.12 11.81
N SER A 75 6.69 -0.37 10.57
CA SER A 75 5.30 -0.21 10.13
C SER A 75 4.36 -1.14 10.91
N LYS A 76 4.74 -2.40 11.12
CA LYS A 76 3.98 -3.38 11.90
C LYS A 76 3.69 -2.87 13.30
N LYS A 77 4.73 -2.40 13.99
CA LYS A 77 4.61 -1.84 15.35
C LYS A 77 3.72 -0.60 15.37
N ALA A 78 3.90 0.33 14.42
CA ALA A 78 3.07 1.53 14.33
C ALA A 78 1.58 1.23 14.09
N LEU A 79 1.28 0.10 13.45
CA LEU A 79 -0.07 -0.33 13.11
C LEU A 79 -0.68 -1.32 14.10
N GLU A 80 0.05 -1.77 15.13
CA GLU A 80 -0.32 -2.91 15.98
C GLU A 80 -1.72 -2.78 16.61
N ASN A 81 -2.07 -1.57 17.06
CA ASN A 81 -3.34 -1.27 17.74
C ASN A 81 -4.46 -0.86 16.78
N ILE A 82 -4.21 -0.88 15.47
CA ILE A 82 -5.21 -0.55 14.45
C ILE A 82 -5.90 -1.85 14.02
N HIS A 83 -7.23 -1.85 14.18
CA HIS A 83 -8.08 -2.90 13.63
C HIS A 83 -8.24 -2.71 12.12
N PHE A 84 -8.20 -3.82 11.40
CA PHE A 84 -8.32 -3.84 9.95
C PHE A 84 -9.20 -5.00 9.53
N ASP A 85 -10.16 -4.72 8.66
CA ASP A 85 -11.11 -5.71 8.18
C ASP A 85 -10.48 -6.63 7.11
N GLN A 86 -9.58 -6.06 6.30
CA GLN A 86 -8.94 -6.72 5.17
C GLN A 86 -7.53 -6.16 4.91
N CYS A 87 -6.65 -7.01 4.38
CA CYS A 87 -5.35 -6.60 3.83
C CYS A 87 -5.22 -7.04 2.38
N LEU A 88 -4.97 -6.07 1.51
CA LEU A 88 -4.85 -6.23 0.07
C LEU A 88 -3.47 -5.75 -0.37
N ALA A 89 -2.78 -6.52 -1.19
CA ALA A 89 -1.42 -6.21 -1.63
C ALA A 89 -1.20 -6.43 -3.11
N SER A 90 -0.25 -5.69 -3.67
CA SER A 90 0.32 -6.00 -4.97
C SER A 90 1.12 -7.31 -4.89
N PRO A 91 1.04 -8.20 -5.89
CA PRO A 91 1.82 -9.44 -5.89
C PRO A 91 3.30 -9.23 -6.24
N ILE A 92 3.74 -8.02 -6.63
CA ILE A 92 5.15 -7.76 -6.96
C ILE A 92 6.07 -8.02 -5.75
N PRO A 93 7.27 -8.59 -5.93
CA PRO A 93 8.10 -9.11 -4.83
C PRO A 93 8.31 -8.15 -3.65
N ARG A 94 8.68 -6.90 -3.93
CA ARG A 94 8.94 -5.88 -2.89
C ARG A 94 7.71 -5.52 -2.06
N ALA A 95 6.54 -5.41 -2.70
CA ALA A 95 5.28 -5.10 -2.02
C ALA A 95 4.74 -6.32 -1.26
N LYS A 96 4.90 -7.51 -1.87
CA LYS A 96 4.57 -8.79 -1.26
C LYS A 96 5.34 -8.99 0.04
N GLN A 97 6.67 -8.93 -0.02
CA GLN A 97 7.55 -9.12 1.15
C GLN A 97 7.27 -8.07 2.24
N THR A 98 7.12 -6.80 1.86
CA THR A 98 6.74 -5.73 2.81
C THR A 98 5.44 -6.07 3.54
N THR A 99 4.42 -6.48 2.79
CA THR A 99 3.10 -6.73 3.38
C THR A 99 3.10 -8.00 4.24
N GLU A 100 3.80 -9.05 3.83
CA GLU A 100 3.92 -10.28 4.62
C GLU A 100 4.52 -10.00 6.01
N ILE A 101 5.58 -9.18 6.08
CA ILE A 101 6.19 -8.78 7.34
C ILE A 101 5.22 -7.91 8.17
N THR A 102 4.65 -6.86 7.58
CA THR A 102 3.74 -5.95 8.30
C THR A 102 2.45 -6.62 8.75
N TRP A 103 1.98 -7.64 8.03
CA TRP A 103 0.73 -8.35 8.31
C TRP A 103 0.89 -9.56 9.23
N GLN A 104 2.12 -9.97 9.52
CA GLN A 104 2.41 -11.13 10.35
C GLN A 104 1.75 -11.03 11.73
N GLY A 105 1.07 -12.10 12.15
CA GLY A 105 0.40 -12.19 13.44
C GLY A 105 -1.04 -11.69 13.45
N ARG A 106 -1.59 -11.24 12.30
CA ARG A 106 -3.00 -10.88 12.16
C ARG A 106 -3.81 -12.07 11.64
N GLU A 107 -5.03 -12.23 12.17
CA GLU A 107 -5.93 -13.34 11.81
C GLU A 107 -6.59 -13.18 10.45
N LYS A 108 -6.79 -11.93 10.00
CA LYS A 108 -7.48 -11.64 8.74
C LYS A 108 -6.60 -12.02 7.55
N PRO A 109 -7.18 -12.50 6.44
CA PRO A 109 -6.40 -12.94 5.29
C PRO A 109 -5.68 -11.78 4.61
N LEU A 110 -4.48 -12.07 4.10
CA LEU A 110 -3.76 -11.26 3.13
C LEU A 110 -4.15 -11.72 1.72
N VAL A 111 -4.70 -10.82 0.91
CA VAL A 111 -5.13 -11.10 -0.46
C VAL A 111 -4.27 -10.31 -1.45
N TYR A 112 -3.73 -10.99 -2.45
CA TYR A 112 -3.01 -10.33 -3.54
C TYR A 112 -3.94 -9.98 -4.69
N ILE A 113 -3.81 -8.75 -5.21
CA ILE A 113 -4.64 -8.26 -6.32
C ILE A 113 -3.73 -7.68 -7.40
N ASP A 114 -3.83 -8.21 -8.62
CA ASP A 114 -3.02 -7.78 -9.76
C ASP A 114 -3.25 -6.31 -10.15
N SER A 115 -4.45 -5.76 -9.94
CA SER A 115 -4.73 -4.35 -10.22
C SER A 115 -4.02 -3.36 -9.28
N LEU A 116 -3.36 -3.86 -8.22
CA LEU A 116 -2.49 -3.07 -7.33
C LEU A 116 -1.02 -3.07 -7.78
N LYS A 117 -0.68 -3.64 -8.94
CA LYS A 117 0.66 -3.48 -9.53
C LYS A 117 0.93 -2.01 -9.84
N GLU A 118 2.19 -1.60 -9.65
CA GLU A 118 2.69 -0.31 -10.12
C GLU A 118 2.44 -0.16 -11.63
N ILE A 119 2.46 1.08 -12.12
CA ILE A 119 2.30 1.34 -13.56
C ILE A 119 3.35 0.56 -14.37
N SER A 120 2.92 -0.03 -15.48
CA SER A 120 3.85 -0.63 -16.44
C SER A 120 4.56 0.50 -17.18
N LEU A 121 5.89 0.51 -17.08
CA LEU A 121 6.74 1.50 -17.74
C LEU A 121 7.47 0.95 -18.97
N SER A 122 7.25 -0.33 -19.29
CA SER A 122 7.70 -0.93 -20.55
C SER A 122 6.71 -0.58 -21.66
N SER A 123 7.27 -0.10 -22.78
CA SER A 123 6.58 0.04 -24.08
C SER A 123 6.36 -1.31 -24.74
#